data_AF-A0A4P7A091-F1
#
_entry.id   AF-A0A4P7A091-F1
#
_cell.length_a   1.000
_cell.length_b   1.000
_cell.length_c   1.000
_cell.angle_alpha   90.00
_cell.angle_beta   90.00
_cell.angle_gamma   90.00
#
_symmetry.space_group_name_H-M   'P 1'
#
loop_
_entity.id
_entity.type
_entity.pdbx_description
1 polymer ?
#
loop_
_entity_poly.entity_id
_entity_poly.type
_entity_poly.pdbx_seq_one_letter_code
_entity_poly.pdbx_strand_id
1 'polypeptide(L)'
;MEKKQAMMVSNYLERWNESTSTTYELNKLDTFNDTLTQFHQWANGKPIISAFEVAKLGQDSYFFLFIDWHRNDNYYLVIYAHDKSTTIAELNRTIDEDGATLLSWKYNPLKRDGKNYIRKSYFKQTFGTTTMTIPLPTSILNTETFLDQIYKLCHNRIRADRIVEIFEPT
;
A
#
# COMPACT_ATOMS: atom_id res chain seq x y z
N MET A 1 -6.28 10.24 3.65
CA MET A 1 -5.18 11.06 4.17
C MET A 1 -5.33 12.41 3.52
N GLU A 2 -4.83 13.47 4.14
CA GLU A 2 -4.89 14.78 3.50
C GLU A 2 -4.03 14.82 2.25
N LYS A 3 -4.45 15.60 1.24
CA LYS A 3 -3.68 15.77 -0.01
C LYS A 3 -2.23 16.17 0.25
N LYS A 4 -1.99 17.08 1.20
CA LYS A 4 -0.65 17.55 1.59
C LYS A 4 0.24 16.42 2.11
N GLN A 5 -0.31 15.49 2.89
CA GLN A 5 0.42 14.33 3.40
C GLN A 5 0.80 13.39 2.24
N ALA A 6 -0.15 13.09 1.34
CA ALA A 6 0.11 12.27 0.17
C ALA A 6 1.19 12.88 -0.75
N MET A 7 1.14 14.20 -0.98
CA MET A 7 2.17 14.93 -1.74
C MET A 7 3.54 14.86 -1.06
N MET A 8 3.59 15.03 0.27
CA MET A 8 4.85 14.94 1.02
C MET A 8 5.49 13.56 0.86
N VAL A 9 4.73 12.48 1.06
CA VAL A 9 5.24 11.11 0.91
C VAL A 9 5.69 10.85 -0.53
N SER A 10 4.89 11.26 -1.52
CA SER A 10 5.27 11.16 -2.94
C SER A 10 6.60 11.83 -3.23
N ASN A 11 6.82 13.05 -2.72
CA ASN A 11 8.05 13.79 -2.93
C ASN A 11 9.26 13.10 -2.26
N TYR A 12 9.06 12.46 -1.09
CA TYR A 12 10.12 11.68 -0.46
C TYR A 12 10.46 10.40 -1.23
N LEU A 13 9.48 9.71 -1.81
CA LEU A 13 9.72 8.56 -2.68
C LEU A 13 10.50 8.96 -3.94
N GLU A 14 10.10 10.05 -4.59
CA GLU A 14 10.75 10.55 -5.80
C GLU A 14 12.20 10.97 -5.54
N ARG A 15 12.45 11.77 -4.49
CA ARG A 15 13.81 12.19 -4.12
C ARG A 15 14.67 11.03 -3.61
N TRP A 16 14.06 10.05 -2.95
CA TRP A 16 14.80 8.85 -2.52
C TRP A 16 15.18 7.98 -3.71
N ASN A 17 14.35 7.91 -4.75
CA ASN A 17 14.70 7.21 -5.99
C ASN A 17 15.92 7.81 -6.71
N GLU A 18 16.09 9.13 -6.63
CA GLU A 18 17.28 9.82 -7.15
C GLU A 18 18.54 9.51 -6.33
N SER A 19 18.39 9.07 -5.08
CA SER A 19 19.49 8.59 -4.26
C SER A 19 19.71 7.10 -4.53
N THR A 20 20.96 6.68 -4.80
CA THR A 20 21.29 5.29 -5.11
C THR A 20 20.96 4.35 -3.95
N SER A 21 19.74 3.81 -3.93
CA SER A 21 19.34 2.74 -3.03
C SER A 21 19.67 1.39 -3.64
N THR A 22 20.14 0.46 -2.82
CA THR A 22 20.41 -0.94 -3.23
C THR A 22 19.26 -1.89 -2.92
N THR A 23 18.29 -1.48 -2.08
CA THR A 23 17.25 -2.36 -1.55
C THR A 23 15.97 -2.34 -2.40
N TYR A 24 15.57 -1.15 -2.85
CA TYR A 24 14.37 -0.95 -3.66
C TYR A 24 14.68 -0.17 -4.93
N GLU A 25 13.94 -0.51 -5.98
CA GLU A 25 13.90 0.21 -7.24
C GLU A 25 12.51 0.85 -7.39
N LEU A 26 12.46 2.16 -7.63
CA LEU A 26 11.21 2.89 -7.80
C LEU A 26 11.13 3.43 -9.22
N ASN A 27 10.14 2.99 -9.97
CA ASN A 27 9.86 3.50 -11.31
C ASN A 27 8.58 4.33 -11.23
N LYS A 28 8.70 5.66 -11.35
CA LYS A 28 7.53 6.56 -11.37
C LYS A 28 6.78 6.33 -12.69
N LEU A 29 5.46 6.15 -12.61
CA LEU A 29 4.62 5.98 -13.79
C LEU A 29 4.27 7.36 -14.37
N ASP A 30 4.27 7.43 -15.69
CA ASP A 30 3.79 8.60 -16.41
C ASP A 30 2.29 8.81 -16.16
N THR A 31 1.92 10.06 -15.92
CA THR A 31 0.54 10.50 -15.79
C THR A 31 0.23 11.52 -16.87
N PHE A 32 -1.01 11.52 -17.34
CA PHE A 32 -1.50 12.51 -18.29
C PHE A 32 -2.64 13.28 -17.63
N ASN A 33 -2.52 14.61 -17.57
CA ASN A 33 -3.44 15.50 -16.86
C ASN A 33 -3.73 15.02 -15.42
N ASP A 34 -2.69 14.64 -14.68
CA ASP A 34 -2.79 14.14 -13.31
C ASP A 34 -3.75 12.94 -13.17
N THR A 35 -3.78 12.07 -14.18
CA THR A 35 -4.50 10.80 -14.16
C THR A 35 -3.68 9.67 -14.77
N LEU A 36 -3.96 8.44 -14.33
CA LEU A 36 -3.47 7.25 -15.02
C LEU A 36 -4.40 6.89 -16.18
N THR A 37 -3.79 6.42 -17.28
CA THR A 37 -4.48 5.80 -18.41
C THR A 37 -3.93 4.39 -18.59
N GLN A 38 -4.77 3.45 -19.05
CA GLN A 38 -4.36 2.05 -19.31
C GLN A 38 -3.72 1.30 -18.12
N PHE A 39 -4.02 1.69 -16.88
CA PHE A 39 -3.52 1.00 -15.69
C PHE A 39 -4.48 -0.09 -15.20
N HIS A 40 -5.64 0.31 -14.66
CA HIS A 40 -6.70 -0.58 -14.20
C HIS A 40 -8.02 0.20 -14.23
N GLN A 41 -9.13 -0.45 -14.61
CA GLN A 41 -10.42 0.24 -14.82
C GLN A 41 -10.91 1.05 -13.61
N TRP A 42 -10.57 0.61 -12.40
CA TRP A 42 -10.95 1.33 -11.18
C TRP A 42 -10.02 2.49 -10.84
N ALA A 43 -8.80 2.54 -11.35
CA ALA A 43 -7.86 3.63 -11.11
C ALA A 43 -7.87 4.69 -12.22
N ASN A 44 -8.12 4.26 -13.46
CA ASN A 44 -8.03 5.12 -14.64
C ASN A 44 -8.93 6.36 -14.54
N GLY A 45 -8.39 7.51 -14.94
CA GLY A 45 -9.11 8.79 -14.99
C GLY A 45 -9.47 9.39 -13.62
N LYS A 46 -9.00 8.82 -12.50
CA LYS A 46 -9.12 9.44 -11.16
C LYS A 46 -7.94 10.40 -10.93
N PRO A 47 -8.16 11.53 -10.22
CA PRO A 47 -7.07 12.42 -9.84
C PRO A 47 -6.00 11.68 -9.06
N ILE A 48 -4.75 11.82 -9.48
CA ILE A 48 -3.60 11.17 -8.85
C ILE A 48 -2.50 12.20 -8.62
N ILE A 49 -1.83 12.11 -7.47
CA ILE A 49 -0.63 12.88 -7.17
C ILE A 49 0.57 12.23 -7.87
N SER A 50 0.69 10.92 -7.73
CA SER A 50 1.77 10.12 -8.31
C SER A 50 1.45 8.64 -8.25
N ALA A 51 2.14 7.89 -9.10
CA ALA A 51 2.14 6.44 -9.09
C ALA A 51 3.56 5.94 -9.23
N PHE A 52 3.91 4.88 -8.50
CA PHE A 52 5.22 4.24 -8.57
C PHE A 52 5.03 2.73 -8.71
N GLU A 53 5.78 2.10 -9.59
CA GLU A 53 6.15 0.70 -9.41
C GLU A 53 7.29 0.65 -8.41
N VAL A 54 7.13 -0.14 -7.35
CA VAL A 54 8.12 -0.31 -6.31
C VAL A 54 8.52 -1.76 -6.31
N ALA A 55 9.77 -2.06 -6.66
CA ALA A 55 10.34 -3.39 -6.63
C ALA A 55 11.32 -3.52 -5.47
N LYS A 56 11.36 -4.70 -4.83
CA LYS A 56 12.32 -5.08 -3.81
C LYS A 56 13.06 -6.32 -4.26
N LEU A 57 14.39 -6.34 -4.13
CA LEU A 57 15.19 -7.48 -4.57
C LEU A 57 14.69 -8.79 -3.94
N GLY A 58 14.36 -9.77 -4.80
CA GLY A 58 13.89 -11.10 -4.38
C GLY A 58 12.44 -11.17 -3.89
N GLN A 59 11.62 -10.12 -4.09
CA GLN A 59 10.19 -10.12 -3.78
C GLN A 59 9.37 -9.61 -4.96
N ASP A 60 8.06 -9.89 -4.93
CA ASP A 60 7.12 -9.30 -5.89
C ASP A 60 7.12 -7.78 -5.77
N SER A 61 7.10 -7.09 -6.90
CA SER A 61 6.88 -5.65 -6.95
C SER A 61 5.41 -5.30 -6.74
N TYR A 62 5.16 -4.04 -6.38
CA TYR A 62 3.81 -3.51 -6.21
C TYR A 62 3.68 -2.14 -6.86
N PHE A 63 2.47 -1.78 -7.26
CA PHE A 63 2.18 -0.40 -7.67
C PHE A 63 1.59 0.39 -6.51
N PHE A 64 2.21 1.52 -6.17
CA PHE A 64 1.76 2.44 -5.14
C PHE A 64 1.13 3.65 -5.80
N LEU A 65 -0.16 3.87 -5.56
CA LEU A 65 -0.93 4.97 -6.14
C LEU A 65 -1.32 5.95 -5.03
N PHE A 66 -0.85 7.20 -5.14
CA PHE A 66 -1.28 8.31 -4.28
C PHE A 66 -2.45 9.01 -4.96
N ILE A 67 -3.67 8.53 -4.71
CA ILE A 67 -4.83 8.75 -5.58
C ILE A 67 -6.06 9.22 -4.80
N ASP A 68 -6.87 10.11 -5.37
CA ASP A 68 -8.23 10.40 -4.89
C ASP A 68 -9.16 9.24 -5.30
N TRP A 69 -9.09 8.17 -4.52
CA TRP A 69 -9.68 6.87 -4.86
C TRP A 69 -11.20 6.92 -5.01
N HIS A 70 -11.87 7.74 -4.20
CA HIS A 70 -13.34 7.85 -4.20
C HIS A 70 -13.85 9.19 -4.75
N ARG A 71 -12.99 10.04 -5.33
CA ARG A 71 -13.35 11.34 -5.92
C ARG A 71 -14.03 12.27 -4.90
N ASN A 72 -13.49 12.31 -3.70
CA ASN A 72 -14.03 13.07 -2.58
C ASN A 72 -12.96 13.90 -1.87
N ASP A 73 -11.85 14.20 -2.56
CA ASP A 73 -10.69 14.95 -2.05
C ASP A 73 -10.01 14.29 -0.82
N ASN A 74 -10.27 12.99 -0.62
CA ASN A 74 -9.58 12.18 0.36
C ASN A 74 -8.60 11.25 -0.35
N TYR A 75 -7.31 11.44 -0.11
CA TYR A 75 -6.28 10.71 -0.82
C TYR A 75 -5.97 9.38 -0.13
N TYR A 76 -5.64 8.39 -0.95
CA TYR A 76 -5.30 7.04 -0.55
C TYR A 76 -3.91 6.72 -1.04
N LEU A 77 -3.21 5.88 -0.28
CA LEU A 77 -2.15 5.03 -0.80
C LEU A 77 -2.84 3.70 -1.14
N VAL A 78 -3.13 3.50 -2.42
CA VAL A 78 -3.67 2.25 -2.93
C VAL A 78 -2.52 1.42 -3.47
N ILE A 79 -2.42 0.18 -3.00
CA ILE A 79 -1.37 -0.76 -3.37
C ILE A 79 -1.97 -1.83 -4.27
N TYR A 80 -1.48 -1.95 -5.48
CA TYR A 80 -1.86 -3.00 -6.43
C TYR A 80 -0.77 -4.07 -6.52
N ALA A 81 -1.19 -5.32 -6.77
CA ALA A 81 -0.29 -6.40 -7.19
C ALA A 81 0.41 -6.04 -8.51
N HIS A 82 1.58 -6.64 -8.78
CA HIS A 82 2.33 -6.40 -10.02
C HIS A 82 1.55 -6.69 -11.30
N ASP A 83 0.69 -7.71 -11.30
CA ASP A 83 -0.18 -8.01 -12.45
C ASP A 83 -1.39 -7.07 -12.59
N LYS A 84 -1.51 -6.09 -11.67
CA LYS A 84 -2.61 -5.12 -11.56
C LYS A 84 -4.00 -5.77 -11.40
N SER A 85 -4.05 -7.06 -11.05
CA SER A 85 -5.30 -7.83 -10.98
C SER A 85 -6.18 -7.44 -9.78
N THR A 86 -5.55 -7.00 -8.70
CA THR A 86 -6.25 -6.66 -7.45
C THR A 86 -5.49 -5.63 -6.63
N THR A 87 -6.24 -4.90 -5.80
CA THR A 87 -5.66 -4.16 -4.68
C THR A 87 -5.22 -5.14 -3.59
N ILE A 88 -4.02 -4.91 -3.05
CA ILE A 88 -3.50 -5.56 -1.85
C ILE A 88 -3.99 -4.81 -0.61
N ALA A 89 -3.92 -3.48 -0.64
CA ALA A 89 -4.36 -2.63 0.45
C ALA A 89 -4.75 -1.24 -0.02
N GLU A 90 -5.63 -0.61 0.75
CA GLU A 90 -6.08 0.77 0.57
C GLU A 90 -5.88 1.47 1.92
N LEU A 91 -5.00 2.48 1.96
CA LEU A 91 -4.65 3.19 3.18
C LEU A 91 -4.98 4.67 3.03
N ASN A 92 -5.88 5.18 3.86
CA ASN A 92 -6.20 6.62 3.91
C ASN A 92 -6.35 7.14 5.34
N ARG A 93 -6.66 6.29 6.31
CA ARG A 93 -6.86 6.74 7.68
C ARG A 93 -5.51 7.10 8.29
N THR A 94 -5.36 8.35 8.70
CA THR A 94 -4.23 8.80 9.51
C THR A 94 -4.67 8.91 10.97
N ILE A 95 -3.75 8.65 11.89
CA ILE A 95 -3.88 8.88 13.33
C ILE A 95 -2.61 9.59 13.80
N ASP A 96 -2.73 10.46 14.79
CA ASP A 96 -1.57 11.09 15.44
C ASP A 96 -1.34 10.41 16.79
N GLU A 97 -0.13 9.91 17.00
CA GLU A 97 0.28 9.17 18.21
C GLU A 97 1.75 9.49 18.50
N ASP A 98 2.08 9.81 19.75
CA ASP A 98 3.44 10.14 20.21
C ASP A 98 4.17 11.21 19.35
N GLY A 99 3.42 12.18 18.83
CA GLY A 99 3.95 13.26 17.99
C GLY A 99 4.26 12.85 16.54
N ALA A 100 3.89 11.64 16.12
CA ALA A 100 4.02 11.14 14.76
C ALA A 100 2.65 10.92 14.11
N THR A 101 2.54 11.24 12.82
CA THR A 101 1.36 10.88 12.02
C THR A 101 1.57 9.48 11.41
N LEU A 102 0.64 8.57 11.67
CA LEU A 102 0.67 7.17 11.26
C LEU A 102 -0.48 6.87 10.29
N LEU A 103 -0.23 6.10 9.23
CA LEU A 103 -1.28 5.42 8.47
C LEU A 103 -1.79 4.23 9.28
N SER A 104 -3.11 4.16 9.49
CA SER A 104 -3.77 3.04 10.14
C SER A 104 -4.51 2.21 9.10
N TRP A 105 -4.18 0.93 9.01
CA TRP A 105 -4.83 -0.03 8.12
C TRP A 105 -5.35 -1.22 8.91
N LYS A 106 -6.60 -1.60 8.65
CA LYS A 106 -7.24 -2.75 9.30
C LYS A 106 -7.43 -3.89 8.30
N TYR A 107 -6.95 -5.08 8.65
CA TYR A 107 -7.17 -6.28 7.87
C TYR A 107 -8.66 -6.63 7.85
N ASN A 108 -9.22 -6.60 6.64
CA ASN A 108 -10.62 -6.94 6.38
C ASN A 108 -10.72 -7.79 5.11
N PRO A 109 -10.60 -9.12 5.20
CA PRO A 109 -10.81 -10.00 4.06
C PRO A 109 -12.28 -9.94 3.60
N LEU A 110 -12.46 -9.89 2.27
CA LEU A 110 -13.76 -9.72 1.60
C LEU A 110 -14.12 -10.90 0.68
N LYS A 111 -13.38 -12.01 0.72
CA LYS A 111 -13.68 -13.22 -0.07
C LYS A 111 -15.08 -13.73 0.31
N ARG A 112 -15.91 -14.10 -0.67
CA ARG A 112 -17.30 -14.58 -0.48
C ARG A 112 -17.37 -16.11 -0.34
N ASP A 113 -16.42 -16.71 0.38
CA ASP A 113 -16.29 -18.16 0.55
C ASP A 113 -16.69 -18.64 1.97
N GLY A 114 -17.18 -17.75 2.82
CA GLY A 114 -17.53 -18.06 4.21
C GLY A 114 -16.33 -18.24 5.16
N LYS A 115 -15.09 -18.17 4.66
CA LYS A 115 -13.87 -18.49 5.43
C LYS A 115 -13.09 -17.28 5.92
N ASN A 116 -13.69 -16.08 5.85
CA ASN A 116 -13.08 -14.84 6.34
C ASN A 116 -12.78 -14.85 7.84
N TYR A 117 -13.54 -15.61 8.64
CA TYR A 117 -13.25 -15.75 10.07
C TYR A 117 -11.92 -16.48 10.31
N ILE A 118 -11.62 -17.52 9.52
CA ILE A 118 -10.36 -18.27 9.58
C ILE A 118 -9.20 -17.33 9.28
N ARG A 119 -9.31 -16.57 8.18
CA ARG A 119 -8.29 -15.61 7.76
C ARG A 119 -8.03 -14.53 8.82
N LYS A 120 -9.10 -13.94 9.37
CA LYS A 120 -9.02 -12.92 10.44
C LYS A 120 -8.37 -13.49 11.71
N SER A 121 -8.76 -14.70 12.12
CA SER A 121 -8.18 -15.38 13.28
C SER A 121 -6.70 -15.67 13.08
N TYR A 122 -6.32 -16.21 11.92
CA TYR A 122 -4.92 -16.46 11.58
C TYR A 122 -4.09 -15.17 11.60
N PHE A 123 -4.57 -14.11 10.95
CA PHE A 123 -3.87 -12.82 10.93
C PHE A 123 -3.63 -12.31 12.35
N LYS A 124 -4.66 -12.32 13.20
CA LYS A 124 -4.53 -11.87 14.60
C LYS A 124 -3.58 -12.75 15.42
N GLN A 125 -3.65 -14.07 15.28
CA GLN A 125 -2.79 -15.00 16.02
C GLN A 125 -1.33 -14.88 15.58
N THR A 126 -1.07 -14.70 14.28
CA THR A 126 0.28 -14.65 13.71
C THR A 126 0.93 -13.28 13.92
N PHE A 127 0.16 -12.19 13.80
CA PHE A 127 0.68 -10.82 13.80
C PHE A 127 0.24 -10.00 15.02
N GLY A 128 -0.43 -10.62 16.00
CA GLY A 128 -0.86 -10.03 17.27
C GLY A 128 -2.12 -9.16 17.19
N THR A 129 -2.30 -8.43 16.09
CA THR A 129 -3.39 -7.47 15.89
C THR A 129 -3.96 -7.58 14.47
N THR A 130 -5.17 -7.06 14.26
CA THR A 130 -5.76 -6.91 12.91
C THR A 130 -5.54 -5.51 12.35
N THR A 131 -4.97 -4.59 13.12
CA THR A 131 -4.68 -3.22 12.70
C THR A 131 -3.18 -3.02 12.66
N MET A 132 -2.65 -2.58 11.53
CA MET A 132 -1.26 -2.15 11.38
C MET A 132 -1.21 -0.63 11.34
N THR A 133 -0.21 -0.06 12.01
CA THR A 133 0.13 1.36 11.94
C THR A 133 1.49 1.53 11.30
N ILE A 134 1.61 2.49 10.39
CA ILE A 134 2.81 2.74 9.60
C ILE A 134 3.11 4.24 9.68
N PRO A 135 4.19 4.69 10.34
CA PRO A 135 4.54 6.10 10.37
C PRO A 135 4.74 6.64 8.97
N LEU A 136 4.17 7.82 8.70
CA LEU A 136 4.51 8.55 7.48
C LEU A 136 5.98 8.96 7.55
N PRO A 137 6.75 8.83 6.46
CA PRO A 137 8.12 9.33 6.44
C PRO A 137 8.10 10.84 6.64
N THR A 138 8.90 11.32 7.59
CA THR A 138 9.07 12.75 7.86
C THR A 138 10.29 13.34 7.16
N SER A 139 11.14 12.48 6.59
CA SER A 139 12.31 12.83 5.79
C SER A 139 12.64 11.71 4.79
N ILE A 140 13.51 12.01 3.82
CA ILE A 140 14.03 11.04 2.84
C ILE A 140 14.72 9.85 3.53
N LEU A 141 15.40 10.09 4.66
CA LEU A 141 16.10 9.04 5.40
C LEU A 141 15.15 8.00 6.00
N ASN A 142 13.86 8.33 6.14
CA ASN A 142 12.85 7.42 6.68
C ASN A 142 12.06 6.69 5.58
N THR A 143 12.32 6.98 4.31
CA THR A 143 11.63 6.37 3.17
C THR A 143 11.81 4.85 3.14
N GLU A 144 13.02 4.34 3.36
CA GLU A 144 13.26 2.88 3.31
C GLU A 144 12.48 2.14 4.41
N THR A 145 12.50 2.65 5.64
CA THR A 145 11.71 2.10 6.75
C THR A 145 10.21 2.11 6.45
N PHE A 146 9.71 3.16 5.81
CA PHE A 146 8.33 3.23 5.36
C PHE A 146 8.02 2.14 4.33
N LEU A 147 8.87 1.97 3.30
CA LEU A 147 8.72 0.93 2.29
C LEU A 147 8.75 -0.48 2.90
N ASP A 148 9.65 -0.74 3.84
CA ASP A 148 9.74 -2.02 4.56
C ASP A 148 8.43 -2.36 5.29
N GLN A 149 7.82 -1.37 5.95
CA GLN A 149 6.57 -1.58 6.65
C GLN A 149 5.39 -1.79 5.71
N ILE A 150 5.37 -1.10 4.56
CA ILE A 150 4.36 -1.34 3.52
C ILE A 150 4.52 -2.75 2.93
N TYR A 151 5.74 -3.18 2.60
CA TYR A 151 6.00 -4.54 2.12
C TYR A 151 5.62 -5.61 3.15
N LYS A 152 5.90 -5.37 4.44
CA LYS A 152 5.45 -6.24 5.53
C LYS A 152 3.93 -6.35 5.57
N LEU A 153 3.20 -5.24 5.38
CA LEU A 153 1.74 -5.25 5.28
C LEU A 153 1.28 -6.11 4.11
N CYS A 154 1.85 -5.93 2.91
CA CYS A 154 1.52 -6.72 1.73
C CYS A 154 1.74 -8.22 1.97
N HIS A 155 2.91 -8.58 2.50
CA HIS A 155 3.26 -9.96 2.83
C HIS A 155 2.26 -10.57 3.82
N ASN A 156 1.97 -9.86 4.92
CA ASN A 156 1.03 -10.33 5.94
C ASN A 156 -0.38 -10.53 5.37
N ARG A 157 -0.84 -9.60 4.52
CA ARG A 157 -2.13 -9.67 3.84
C ARG A 157 -2.21 -10.90 2.94
N ILE A 158 -1.25 -11.08 2.04
CA ILE A 158 -1.22 -12.18 1.07
C ILE A 158 -1.17 -13.53 1.80
N ARG A 159 -0.32 -13.64 2.82
CA ARG A 159 -0.17 -14.87 3.62
C ARG A 159 -1.47 -15.24 4.32
N ALA A 160 -2.16 -14.28 4.93
CA ALA A 160 -3.44 -14.53 5.58
C ALA A 160 -4.56 -14.86 4.59
N ASP A 161 -4.58 -14.25 3.40
CA ASP A 161 -5.62 -14.53 2.40
C ASP A 161 -5.53 -15.95 1.81
N ARG A 162 -4.33 -16.54 1.78
CA ARG A 162 -4.04 -17.90 1.30
C ARG A 162 -4.17 -18.98 2.37
N ILE A 163 -4.32 -18.63 3.65
CA ILE A 163 -4.23 -19.61 4.75
C ILE A 163 -5.26 -20.75 4.64
N VAL A 164 -6.42 -20.44 4.09
CA VAL A 164 -7.50 -21.40 3.83
C VAL A 164 -7.08 -22.47 2.82
N GLU A 165 -6.34 -22.09 1.78
CA GLU A 165 -5.87 -22.99 0.73
C GLU A 165 -4.78 -23.93 1.26
N ILE A 166 -4.07 -23.52 2.32
CA ILE A 166 -3.00 -24.31 2.96
C ILE A 166 -3.58 -25.34 3.95
N PHE A 167 -4.58 -24.97 4.75
CA PHE A 167 -5.16 -25.87 5.76
C PHE A 167 -6.29 -26.75 5.23
N GLU A 168 -6.97 -26.33 4.18
CA GLU A 168 -8.02 -27.10 3.50
C GLU A 168 -7.73 -27.16 2.00
N PRO A 169 -6.69 -27.90 1.57
CA PRO A 169 -6.43 -28.11 0.15
C PRO A 169 -7.62 -28.88 -0.44
N THR A 170 -8.26 -28.30 -1.46
CA THR A 170 -9.32 -28.96 -2.26
C THR A 170 -8.79 -30.17 -3.00
#